data_AF-A0A974YMI0-F1
#
_entry.id   AF-A0A974YMI0-F1
#
_cell.length_a   1.000
_cell.length_b   1.000
_cell.length_c   1.000
_cell.angle_alpha   90.00
_cell.angle_beta   90.00
_cell.angle_gamma   90.00
#
_symmetry.space_group_name_H-M   'P 1'
#
loop_
_entity.id
_entity.type
_entity.pdbx_description
1 polymer ?
#
loop_
_entity_poly.entity_id
_entity_poly.type
_entity_poly.pdbx_seq_one_letter_code
_entity_poly.pdbx_strand_id
1 'polypeptide(L)'
;MAKRSAFQFELDTDLSDAFLNAAKSAQREPEELIAELVQEFVDQQGDAASYADFLQKKVDRARKSVAAGEGRPSSEVEALFSDMRKAIQKAAR
;
A
#
# COMPACT_ATOMS: atom_id res chain seq x y z
N MET A 1 -23.97 14.71 -6.95
CA MET A 1 -23.37 15.41 -8.12
C MET A 1 -21.85 15.31 -7.97
N ALA A 2 -21.17 14.58 -8.86
CA ALA A 2 -19.71 14.53 -8.83
C ALA A 2 -19.17 15.92 -9.19
N LYS A 3 -18.46 16.56 -8.26
CA LYS A 3 -17.86 17.88 -8.47
C LYS A 3 -16.71 17.70 -9.46
N ARG A 4 -16.87 18.13 -10.71
CA ARG A 4 -15.80 18.09 -11.72
C ARG A 4 -14.91 19.32 -11.57
N SER A 5 -13.60 19.11 -11.60
CA SER A 5 -12.58 20.17 -11.64
C SER A 5 -11.72 20.00 -12.89
N ALA A 6 -11.33 21.11 -13.53
CA ALA A 6 -10.36 21.11 -14.61
C ALA A 6 -8.98 21.45 -14.05
N PHE A 7 -7.96 20.70 -14.48
CA PHE A 7 -6.56 20.92 -14.11
C PHE A 7 -5.76 21.19 -15.38
N GLN A 8 -5.04 22.30 -15.42
CA GLN A 8 -4.16 22.66 -16.54
C GLN A 8 -2.72 22.61 -16.03
N PHE A 9 -1.87 21.91 -16.75
CA PHE A 9 -0.44 21.80 -16.47
C PHE A 9 0.33 21.83 -17.79
N GLU A 10 1.59 22.22 -17.72
CA GLU A 10 2.49 22.28 -18.86
C GLU A 10 3.42 21.07 -18.83
N LEU A 11 3.62 20.48 -20.01
CA LEU A 11 4.57 19.40 -20.23
C LEU A 11 5.62 19.89 -21.23
N ASP A 12 6.82 19.34 -21.11
CA ASP A 12 7.81 19.43 -22.17
C ASP A 12 7.22 18.93 -23.50
N THR A 13 7.55 19.58 -24.61
CA THR A 13 6.97 19.29 -25.92
C THR A 13 7.26 17.86 -26.36
N ASP A 14 8.49 17.37 -26.16
CA ASP A 14 8.87 16.01 -26.56
C ASP A 14 8.11 14.97 -25.73
N LEU A 15 7.89 15.27 -24.43
CA LEU A 15 7.12 14.41 -23.55
C LEU A 15 5.63 14.38 -23.91
N SER A 16 5.05 15.54 -24.27
CA SER A 16 3.66 15.64 -24.70
C SER A 16 3.42 14.85 -25.99
N ASP A 17 4.31 15.00 -26.98
CA ASP A 17 4.23 14.28 -28.25
C ASP A 17 4.38 12.76 -28.04
N ALA A 18 5.35 12.34 -27.21
CA ALA A 18 5.53 10.94 -26.87
C ALA A 18 4.28 10.35 -26.19
N PHE A 19 3.68 11.08 -25.25
CA PHE A 19 2.46 10.66 -24.56
C PHE A 19 1.27 10.53 -25.53
N LEU A 20 1.04 11.52 -26.39
CA LEU A 20 -0.04 11.48 -27.37
C LEU A 20 0.13 10.34 -28.38
N ASN A 21 1.37 10.05 -28.80
CA ASN A 21 1.66 8.91 -29.66
C ASN A 21 1.41 7.58 -28.96
N ALA A 22 1.83 7.45 -27.70
CA ALA A 22 1.57 6.25 -26.90
C ALA A 22 0.06 6.02 -26.68
N ALA A 23 -0.70 7.08 -26.37
CA ALA A 23 -2.16 7.03 -26.22
C ALA A 23 -2.84 6.56 -27.52
N LYS A 24 -2.43 7.11 -28.67
CA LYS A 24 -2.92 6.66 -30.00
C LYS A 24 -2.61 5.20 -30.27
N SER A 25 -1.38 4.75 -30.00
CA SER A 25 -1.00 3.34 -30.17
C SER A 25 -1.83 2.41 -29.28
N ALA A 26 -2.16 2.85 -28.07
CA ALA A 26 -3.01 2.14 -27.13
C ALA A 26 -4.50 2.25 -27.44
N GLN A 27 -4.91 3.11 -28.40
CA GLN A 27 -6.30 3.45 -28.70
C GLN A 27 -7.08 3.92 -27.46
N ARG A 28 -6.42 4.69 -26.60
CA ARG A 28 -7.02 5.27 -25.38
C ARG A 28 -7.03 6.78 -25.46
N GLU A 29 -8.04 7.40 -24.87
CA GLU A 29 -8.14 8.85 -24.80
C GLU A 29 -7.11 9.42 -23.80
N PRO A 30 -6.34 10.46 -24.17
CA PRO A 30 -5.32 11.06 -23.30
C PRO A 30 -5.87 11.50 -21.93
N GLU A 31 -7.08 12.06 -21.89
CA GLU A 31 -7.71 12.53 -20.65
C GLU A 31 -8.05 11.38 -19.70
N GLU A 32 -8.41 10.21 -20.25
CA GLU A 32 -8.68 9.00 -19.46
C GLU A 32 -7.38 8.52 -18.79
N LEU A 33 -6.29 8.48 -19.55
CA LEU A 33 -4.98 8.09 -19.04
C LEU A 33 -4.48 9.04 -17.95
N ILE A 34 -4.63 10.36 -18.13
CA ILE A 34 -4.24 11.33 -17.09
C ILE A 34 -5.09 11.15 -15.83
N ALA A 35 -6.40 10.94 -15.96
CA ALA A 35 -7.26 10.71 -14.80
C ALA A 35 -6.86 9.44 -14.03
N GLU A 36 -6.51 8.37 -14.75
CA GLU A 36 -6.04 7.11 -14.15
C GLU A 36 -4.68 7.28 -13.45
N LEU A 37 -3.73 7.97 -14.09
CA LEU A 37 -2.42 8.30 -13.49
C LEU A 37 -2.55 9.16 -12.22
N VAL A 38 -3.47 10.12 -12.22
CA VAL A 38 -3.75 10.95 -11.04
C VAL A 38 -4.35 10.10 -9.91
N GLN A 39 -5.30 9.23 -10.22
CA GLN A 39 -5.90 8.33 -9.24
C GLN A 39 -4.84 7.40 -8.63
N GLU A 40 -4.03 6.75 -9.49
CA GLU A 40 -2.96 5.86 -9.05
C GLU A 40 -1.95 6.59 -8.16
N PHE A 41 -1.55 7.82 -8.52
CA PHE A 41 -0.65 8.61 -7.68
C PHE A 41 -1.26 8.89 -6.29
N VAL A 42 -2.53 9.29 -6.22
CA VAL A 42 -3.21 9.56 -4.95
C VAL A 42 -3.29 8.30 -4.09
N ASP A 43 -3.64 7.17 -4.69
CA ASP A 43 -3.74 5.88 -4.00
C ASP A 43 -2.36 5.46 -3.45
N GLN A 44 -1.30 5.59 -4.25
CA GLN A 44 0.07 5.33 -3.81
C GLN A 44 0.49 6.24 -2.62
N GLN A 45 0.16 7.54 -2.66
CA GLN A 45 0.46 8.44 -1.55
C GLN A 45 -0.36 8.11 -0.29
N GLY A 46 -1.63 7.72 -0.47
CA GLY A 46 -2.50 7.27 0.62
C GLY A 46 -1.99 6.00 1.29
N ASP A 47 -1.60 5.00 0.50
CA ASP A 47 -1.07 3.73 0.99
C ASP A 47 0.29 3.89 1.69
N ALA A 48 1.19 4.72 1.16
CA ALA A 48 2.48 4.99 1.79
C ALA A 48 2.30 5.70 3.14
N ALA A 49 1.41 6.69 3.22
CA ALA A 49 1.09 7.38 4.46
C ALA A 49 0.40 6.44 5.47
N SER A 50 -0.54 5.62 5.01
CA SER A 50 -1.24 4.61 5.81
C SER A 50 -0.27 3.56 6.37
N TYR A 51 0.66 3.09 5.54
CA TYR A 51 1.68 2.14 5.93
C TYR A 51 2.64 2.72 6.98
N ALA A 52 3.11 3.95 6.78
CA ALA A 52 3.97 4.63 7.74
C ALA A 52 3.28 4.82 9.09
N ASP A 53 2.02 5.25 9.09
CA ASP A 53 1.19 5.40 10.29
C ASP A 53 0.96 4.08 11.02
N PHE A 54 0.63 3.02 10.26
CA PHE A 54 0.49 1.69 10.80
C PHE A 54 1.79 1.19 11.44
N LEU A 55 2.92 1.36 10.75
CA LEU A 55 4.23 0.96 11.23
C LEU A 55 4.60 1.69 12.52
N GLN A 56 4.40 3.02 12.56
CA GLN A 56 4.66 3.83 13.74
C GLN A 56 3.83 3.35 14.95
N LYS A 57 2.51 3.17 14.78
CA LYS A 57 1.62 2.65 15.84
C LYS A 57 2.05 1.26 16.33
N LYS A 58 2.44 0.37 15.41
CA LYS A 58 2.92 -0.98 15.76
C LYS A 58 4.21 -0.92 16.59
N VAL A 59 5.17 -0.10 16.16
CA VAL A 59 6.46 0.07 16.85
C VAL A 59 6.27 0.67 18.23
N ASP A 60 5.45 1.71 18.37
CA ASP A 60 5.19 2.35 19.65
C ASP A 60 4.51 1.41 20.64
N ARG A 61 3.57 0.58 20.16
CA ARG A 61 2.96 -0.48 20.98
C ARG A 61 4.00 -1.51 21.41
N ALA A 62 4.86 -1.97 20.50
CA ALA A 62 5.90 -2.95 20.83
C ALA A 62 6.89 -2.39 21.87
N ARG A 63 7.34 -1.15 21.70
CA ARG A 63 8.24 -0.47 22.66
C ARG A 63 7.60 -0.34 24.03
N LYS A 64 6.33 0.04 24.12
CA LYS A 64 5.57 0.10 25.39
C LYS A 64 5.49 -1.27 26.06
N SER A 65 5.21 -2.32 25.30
CA SER A 65 5.12 -3.70 25.80
C SER A 65 6.45 -4.20 26.36
N VAL A 66 7.56 -3.90 25.67
CA VAL A 66 8.92 -4.20 26.17
C VAL A 66 9.22 -3.42 27.44
N ALA A 67 8.92 -2.11 27.46
CA ALA A 67 9.15 -1.28 28.66
C ALA A 67 8.30 -1.74 29.86
N ALA A 68 7.11 -2.29 29.62
CA ALA A 68 6.24 -2.86 30.65
C ALA A 68 6.63 -4.31 31.05
N GLY A 69 7.64 -4.91 30.42
CA GLY A 69 8.07 -6.28 30.73
C GLY A 69 7.10 -7.36 30.23
N GLU A 70 6.22 -7.04 29.29
CA GLU A 70 5.21 -7.96 28.74
C GLU A 70 5.77 -8.90 27.65
N GLY A 71 7.08 -8.86 27.41
CA GLY A 71 7.76 -9.74 26.46
C GLY A 71 7.76 -11.19 26.91
N ARG A 72 7.68 -12.12 25.95
CA ARG A 72 7.78 -13.56 26.21
C ARG A 72 9.12 -14.13 25.71
N PRO A 73 9.70 -15.12 26.40
CA PRO A 73 10.88 -15.83 25.91
C PRO A 73 10.60 -16.51 24.58
N SER A 74 11.59 -16.52 23.70
CA SER A 74 11.49 -17.16 22.38
C SER A 74 11.13 -18.65 22.48
N SER A 75 11.64 -19.36 23.48
CA SER A 75 11.33 -20.78 23.71
C SER A 75 9.86 -21.05 24.01
N GLU A 76 9.21 -20.16 24.79
CA GLU A 76 7.78 -20.26 25.11
C GLU A 76 6.92 -20.03 23.87
N VAL A 77 7.30 -19.06 23.04
CA VAL A 77 6.63 -18.77 21.77
C VAL A 77 6.77 -19.96 20.81
N GLU A 78 7.96 -20.54 20.66
CA GLU A 78 8.17 -21.70 19.78
C GLU A 78 7.37 -22.92 20.20
N ALA A 79 7.30 -23.19 21.51
CA ALA A 79 6.49 -24.28 22.04
C ALA A 79 5.00 -24.08 21.70
N LEU A 80 4.46 -22.88 21.95
CA LEU A 80 3.07 -22.55 21.64
C LEU A 80 2.75 -22.75 20.16
N PHE A 81 3.57 -22.19 19.27
CA PHE A 81 3.33 -22.29 17.83
C PHE A 81 3.53 -23.73 17.30
N SER A 82 4.42 -24.52 17.90
CA SER A 82 4.55 -25.95 17.60
C SER A 82 3.26 -26.70 17.87
N ASP A 83 2.63 -26.46 19.02
CA ASP A 83 1.39 -27.12 19.41
C ASP A 83 0.20 -26.65 18.55
N MET A 84 0.14 -25.36 18.21
CA MET A 84 -0.85 -24.86 17.24
C MET A 84 -0.73 -25.55 15.88
N ARG A 85 0.49 -25.71 15.35
CA ARG A 85 0.71 -26.40 14.06
C ARG A 85 0.27 -27.86 14.12
N LYS A 86 0.59 -28.58 15.21
CA LYS A 86 0.13 -29.97 15.40
C LYS A 86 -1.40 -30.06 15.45
N ALA A 87 -2.06 -29.11 16.11
CA ALA A 87 -3.52 -29.07 16.19
C ALA A 87 -4.16 -28.87 14.81
N ILE A 88 -3.63 -27.94 14.00
CA ILE A 88 -4.10 -27.72 12.63
C ILE A 88 -3.89 -28.98 11.78
N GLN A 89 -2.72 -29.62 11.86
CA GLN A 89 -2.44 -30.86 11.12
C GLN A 89 -3.33 -32.02 11.54
N LYS A 90 -3.70 -32.11 12.81
CA LYS A 90 -4.62 -33.13 13.33
C LYS A 90 -6.06 -32.86 12.87
N ALA A 91 -6.48 -31.60 12.80
CA ALA A 91 -7.82 -31.22 12.35
C ALA A 91 -8.01 -31.33 10.83
N ALA A 92 -6.92 -31.29 10.06
CA ALA A 92 -6.93 -31.48 8.61
C ALA A 92 -6.88 -32.96 8.17
N ARG A 93 -6.82 -33.90 9.12
CA ARG A 93 -6.92 -35.36 8.91
C ARG A 93 -8.30 -35.84 9.28
#